data_AF-A0A7S0E3W5-F1
#
_entry.id   AF-A0A7S0E3W5-F1
#
_cell.length_a   1.000
_cell.length_b   1.000
_cell.length_c   1.000
_cell.angle_alpha   90.00
_cell.angle_beta   90.00
_cell.angle_gamma   90.00
#
_symmetry.space_group_name_H-M   'P 1'
#
loop_
_entity.id
_entity.type
_entity.pdbx_description
1 polymer ?
#
loop_
_entity_poly.entity_id
_entity_poly.type
_entity_poly.pdbx_seq_one_letter_code
_entity_poly.pdbx_strand_id
1 'polypeptide(L)'
;ADWLKNVFTPAKEAYDSMVDARRLIEAKFVLGRELAWSEVQEKKRVIKKWRSKAEGFEEEKRVLQENLAEKNRKIDQYNSLLQDMSSKIVETNKSTPVINERKASIDHTIKDQKEEYNKLKFSRTELETQNKALEKDIKHLEHEIQSKQASESKPAKESLNSLKVRKEHLEAEIEKVGKHKQEAEGQGISVSKALAEVDEEFSMLRRGLEKAEKEHDRLKLVGSGDRLASFGSEVKQMADIISRNHSRFRGTPPIGP
;
A
#
# COMPACT_ATOMS: atom_id res chain seq x y z
N ALA A 1 -52.73 83.61 -76.02
CA ALA A 1 -52.71 82.96 -74.69
C ALA A 1 -52.28 81.48 -74.77
N ASP A 2 -52.62 80.76 -75.85
CA ASP A 2 -52.35 79.31 -75.97
C ASP A 2 -50.88 78.92 -76.18
N TRP A 3 -50.05 79.80 -76.75
CA TRP A 3 -48.62 79.51 -76.95
C TRP A 3 -47.84 79.40 -75.62
N LEU A 4 -48.24 80.17 -74.60
CA LEU A 4 -47.64 80.10 -73.27
C LEU A 4 -47.97 78.76 -72.59
N LYS A 5 -49.19 78.24 -72.75
CA LYS A 5 -49.53 76.91 -72.23
C LYS A 5 -48.72 75.81 -72.93
N ASN A 6 -48.52 75.91 -74.24
CA ASN A 6 -47.76 74.91 -75.01
C ASN A 6 -46.25 74.89 -74.69
N VAL A 7 -45.69 75.97 -74.13
CA VAL A 7 -44.26 76.04 -73.75
C VAL A 7 -44.06 75.80 -72.25
N PHE A 8 -44.94 76.34 -71.39
CA PHE A 8 -44.77 76.22 -69.94
C PHE A 8 -45.27 74.89 -69.38
N THR A 9 -46.22 74.20 -70.02
CA THR A 9 -46.70 72.90 -69.53
C THR A 9 -45.61 71.83 -69.66
N PRO A 10 -44.93 71.66 -70.82
CA PRO A 10 -43.81 70.71 -70.92
C PRO A 10 -42.62 71.08 -70.04
N ALA A 11 -42.34 72.38 -69.87
CA ALA A 11 -41.26 72.83 -68.99
C ALA A 11 -41.55 72.55 -67.51
N LYS A 12 -42.82 72.70 -67.08
CA LYS A 12 -43.26 72.36 -65.73
C LYS A 12 -43.24 70.84 -65.50
N GLU A 13 -43.73 70.06 -66.45
CA GLU A 13 -43.66 68.59 -66.38
C GLU A 13 -42.21 68.08 -66.34
N ALA A 14 -41.31 68.70 -67.11
CA ALA A 14 -39.88 68.40 -67.05
C ALA A 14 -39.27 68.76 -65.69
N TYR A 15 -39.64 69.91 -65.12
CA TYR A 15 -39.19 70.31 -63.78
C TYR A 15 -39.72 69.36 -62.69
N ASP A 16 -41.00 69.01 -62.71
CA ASP A 16 -41.62 68.10 -61.75
C ASP A 16 -40.98 66.69 -61.86
N SER A 17 -40.73 66.21 -63.08
CA SER A 17 -40.01 64.96 -63.35
C SER A 17 -38.56 64.99 -62.82
N MET A 18 -37.85 66.11 -62.99
CA MET A 18 -36.50 66.28 -62.44
C MET A 18 -36.50 66.29 -60.90
N VAL A 19 -37.50 66.91 -60.28
CA VAL A 19 -37.66 66.92 -58.81
C VAL A 19 -37.95 65.52 -58.29
N ASP A 20 -38.80 64.75 -58.97
CA ASP A 20 -39.11 63.37 -58.59
C ASP A 20 -37.92 62.43 -58.83
N ALA A 21 -37.18 62.59 -59.93
CA ALA A 21 -35.94 61.86 -60.17
C ALA A 21 -34.90 62.13 -59.07
N ARG A 22 -34.77 63.39 -58.64
CA ARG A 22 -33.89 63.76 -57.53
C ARG A 22 -34.33 63.12 -56.21
N ARG A 23 -35.63 63.13 -55.90
CA ARG A 23 -36.18 62.46 -54.71
C ARG A 23 -35.92 60.95 -54.72
N LEU A 24 -36.04 60.30 -55.87
CA LEU A 24 -35.75 58.87 -56.03
C LEU A 24 -34.26 58.56 -55.82
N ILE A 25 -33.36 59.43 -56.31
CA ILE A 25 -31.91 59.29 -56.07
C ILE A 25 -31.58 59.46 -54.58
N GLU A 26 -32.16 60.46 -53.92
CA GLU A 26 -31.98 60.69 -52.49
C GLU A 26 -32.54 59.52 -51.66
N ALA A 27 -33.74 59.02 -51.99
CA ALA A 27 -34.34 57.85 -51.36
C ALA A 27 -33.49 56.58 -51.58
N LYS A 28 -32.97 56.35 -52.79
CA LYS A 28 -32.07 55.23 -53.09
C LYS A 28 -30.78 55.30 -52.25
N PHE A 29 -30.22 56.49 -52.04
CA PHE A 29 -29.01 56.67 -51.23
C PHE A 29 -29.25 56.49 -49.73
N VAL A 30 -30.42 56.88 -49.22
CA VAL A 30 -30.83 56.62 -47.83
C VAL A 30 -31.07 55.13 -47.60
N LEU A 31 -31.86 54.48 -48.46
CA LEU A 31 -32.13 53.04 -48.38
C LEU A 31 -30.86 52.20 -48.49
N GLY A 32 -29.93 52.58 -49.38
CA GLY A 32 -28.63 51.92 -49.48
C GLY A 32 -27.78 52.02 -48.21
N ARG A 33 -27.83 53.17 -47.50
CA ARG A 33 -27.16 53.35 -46.21
C ARG A 33 -27.85 52.57 -45.08
N GLU A 34 -29.18 52.51 -45.07
CA GLU A 34 -29.96 51.74 -44.09
C GLU A 34 -29.76 50.22 -44.23
N LEU A 35 -29.71 49.72 -45.47
CA LEU A 35 -29.37 48.33 -45.78
C LEU A 35 -27.95 47.98 -45.31
N ALA A 36 -26.96 48.81 -45.66
CA ALA A 36 -25.58 48.63 -45.20
C ALA A 36 -25.46 48.66 -43.67
N TRP A 37 -26.19 49.57 -43.01
CA TRP A 37 -26.22 49.64 -41.54
C TRP A 37 -26.87 48.40 -40.93
N SER A 38 -27.95 47.89 -41.52
CA SER A 38 -28.63 46.66 -41.08
C SER A 38 -27.71 45.44 -41.19
N GLU A 39 -26.94 45.32 -42.28
CA GLU A 39 -25.91 44.28 -42.44
C GLU A 39 -24.80 44.38 -41.39
N VAL A 40 -24.35 45.60 -41.06
CA VAL A 40 -23.34 45.83 -40.02
C VAL A 40 -23.87 45.42 -38.64
N GLN A 41 -25.13 45.73 -38.33
CA GLN A 41 -25.75 45.31 -37.07
C GLN A 41 -25.89 43.78 -36.99
N GLU A 42 -26.26 43.12 -38.09
CA GLU A 42 -26.37 41.67 -38.12
C GLU A 42 -24.99 40.99 -37.98
N LYS A 43 -23.97 41.49 -38.69
CA LYS A 43 -22.58 41.05 -38.50
C LYS A 43 -22.11 41.25 -37.05
N LYS A 44 -22.45 42.37 -36.41
CA LYS A 44 -22.16 42.61 -34.98
C LYS A 44 -22.84 41.57 -34.08
N ARG A 45 -24.10 41.23 -34.32
CA ARG A 45 -24.83 40.19 -33.56
C ARG A 45 -24.18 38.83 -33.73
N VAL A 46 -23.85 38.45 -34.96
CA VAL A 46 -23.18 37.19 -35.29
C VAL A 46 -21.81 37.13 -34.62
N ILE A 47 -20.99 38.18 -34.70
CA ILE A 47 -19.69 38.26 -34.02
C ILE A 47 -19.85 38.14 -32.50
N LYS A 48 -20.83 38.82 -31.89
CA LYS A 48 -21.10 38.72 -30.45
C LYS A 48 -21.47 37.28 -30.05
N LYS A 49 -22.30 36.60 -30.85
CA LYS A 49 -22.69 35.21 -30.64
C LYS A 49 -21.48 34.26 -30.73
N TRP A 50 -20.62 34.44 -31.72
CA TRP A 50 -19.41 33.63 -31.87
C TRP A 50 -18.39 33.87 -30.77
N ARG A 51 -18.21 35.12 -30.31
CA ARG A 51 -17.34 35.43 -29.17
C ARG A 51 -17.81 34.74 -27.89
N SER A 52 -19.09 34.87 -27.56
CA SER A 52 -19.67 34.20 -26.38
C SER A 52 -19.52 32.68 -26.46
N LYS A 53 -19.63 32.10 -27.65
CA LYS A 53 -19.41 30.66 -27.85
C LYS A 53 -17.94 30.25 -27.70
N ALA A 54 -17.01 31.06 -28.20
CA ALA A 54 -15.57 30.84 -28.03
C ALA A 54 -15.15 30.95 -26.55
N GLU A 55 -15.70 31.92 -25.82
CA GLU A 55 -15.51 32.06 -24.37
C GLU A 55 -16.01 30.82 -23.62
N GLY A 56 -17.18 30.27 -24.00
CA GLY A 56 -17.67 29.01 -23.44
C GLY A 56 -16.73 27.82 -23.67
N PHE A 57 -16.14 27.70 -24.87
CA PHE A 57 -15.19 26.63 -25.17
C PHE A 57 -13.85 26.78 -24.43
N GLU A 58 -13.34 28.01 -24.27
CA GLU A 58 -12.13 28.23 -23.47
C GLU A 58 -12.37 27.90 -21.99
N GLU A 59 -13.56 28.20 -21.46
CA GLU A 59 -13.91 27.82 -20.09
C GLU A 59 -14.03 26.28 -19.93
N GLU A 60 -14.70 25.59 -20.85
CA GLU A 60 -14.75 24.12 -20.85
C GLU A 60 -13.34 23.50 -20.91
N LYS A 61 -12.47 24.03 -21.77
CA LYS A 61 -11.08 23.60 -21.88
C LYS A 61 -10.31 23.86 -20.58
N ARG A 62 -10.50 25.00 -19.92
CA ARG A 62 -9.87 25.32 -18.64
C ARG A 62 -10.27 24.31 -17.57
N VAL A 63 -11.56 24.02 -17.44
CA VAL A 63 -12.08 23.03 -16.49
C VAL A 63 -11.51 21.64 -16.79
N LEU A 64 -11.42 21.23 -18.06
CA LEU A 64 -10.80 19.96 -18.44
C LEU A 64 -9.32 19.90 -18.08
N GLN A 65 -8.57 20.99 -18.26
CA GLN A 65 -7.16 21.06 -17.89
C GLN A 65 -6.96 20.97 -16.38
N GLU A 66 -7.80 21.64 -15.59
CA GLU A 66 -7.79 21.56 -14.13
C GLU A 66 -8.10 20.13 -13.65
N ASN A 67 -9.14 19.51 -14.20
CA ASN A 67 -9.51 18.11 -13.88
C ASN A 67 -8.39 17.13 -14.25
N LEU A 68 -7.75 17.31 -15.41
CA LEU A 68 -6.65 16.46 -15.85
C LEU A 68 -5.42 16.63 -14.95
N ALA A 69 -5.10 17.87 -14.55
CA ALA A 69 -4.04 18.14 -13.59
C ALA A 69 -4.30 17.50 -12.22
N GLU A 70 -5.55 17.55 -11.74
CA GLU A 70 -5.93 16.90 -10.48
C GLU A 70 -5.82 15.37 -10.58
N LYS A 71 -6.31 14.77 -11.67
CA LYS A 71 -6.17 13.33 -11.92
C LYS A 71 -4.70 12.91 -11.98
N ASN A 72 -3.84 13.67 -12.66
CA ASN A 72 -2.41 13.39 -12.72
C ASN A 72 -1.76 13.44 -11.33
N ARG A 73 -2.09 14.46 -10.51
CA ARG A 73 -1.60 14.52 -9.11
C ARG A 73 -2.02 13.30 -8.30
N LYS A 74 -3.28 12.86 -8.42
CA LYS A 74 -3.78 11.64 -7.76
C LYS A 74 -3.04 10.39 -8.25
N ILE A 75 -2.77 10.30 -9.55
CA ILE A 75 -1.97 9.22 -10.15
C ILE A 75 -0.57 9.16 -9.55
N ASP A 76 0.11 10.31 -9.45
CA ASP A 76 1.46 10.40 -8.90
C ASP A 76 1.49 10.00 -7.42
N GLN A 77 0.50 10.44 -6.63
CA GLN A 77 0.33 10.02 -5.24
C GLN A 77 0.15 8.50 -5.11
N TYR A 78 -0.69 7.90 -5.95
CA TYR A 78 -0.87 6.44 -5.95
C TYR A 78 0.39 5.69 -6.35
N ASN A 79 1.14 6.18 -7.34
CA ASN A 79 2.40 5.58 -7.77
C ASN A 79 3.45 5.65 -6.65
N SER A 80 3.55 6.78 -5.94
CA SER A 80 4.44 6.93 -4.79
C SER A 80 4.08 5.93 -3.67
N LEU A 81 2.79 5.79 -3.35
CA LEU A 81 2.33 4.82 -2.35
C LEU A 81 2.63 3.36 -2.76
N LEU A 82 2.45 3.03 -4.04
CA LEU A 82 2.80 1.71 -4.57
C LEU A 82 4.31 1.43 -4.47
N GLN A 83 5.15 2.43 -4.74
CA GLN A 83 6.60 2.32 -4.63
C GLN A 83 7.04 2.12 -3.17
N ASP A 84 6.45 2.87 -2.23
CA ASP A 84 6.72 2.72 -0.79
C ASP A 84 6.32 1.33 -0.29
N MET A 85 5.14 0.83 -0.68
CA MET A 85 4.70 -0.52 -0.29
C MET A 85 5.57 -1.61 -0.90
N SER A 86 5.97 -1.46 -2.18
CA SER A 86 6.89 -2.40 -2.83
C SER A 86 8.23 -2.47 -2.09
N SER A 87 8.73 -1.32 -1.64
CA SER A 87 9.98 -1.24 -0.88
C SER A 87 9.87 -1.95 0.48
N LYS A 88 8.77 -1.73 1.20
CA LYS A 88 8.47 -2.42 2.47
C LYS A 88 8.34 -3.93 2.32
N ILE A 89 7.71 -4.40 1.24
CA ILE A 89 7.59 -5.84 0.92
C ILE A 89 8.99 -6.42 0.69
N VAL A 90 9.84 -5.75 -0.09
CA VAL A 90 11.22 -6.19 -0.36
C VAL A 90 12.05 -6.25 0.93
N GLU A 91 11.98 -5.22 1.78
CA GLU A 91 12.69 -5.20 3.07
C GLU A 91 12.23 -6.34 3.98
N THR A 92 10.91 -6.54 4.11
CA THR A 92 10.35 -7.60 4.94
C THR A 92 10.74 -9.00 4.43
N ASN A 93 10.75 -9.19 3.11
CA ASN A 93 11.21 -10.43 2.48
C ASN A 93 12.70 -10.70 2.70
N LYS A 94 13.53 -9.65 2.85
CA LYS A 94 14.95 -9.80 3.23
C LYS A 94 15.13 -10.17 4.71
N SER A 95 14.29 -9.65 5.60
CA SER A 95 14.36 -9.94 7.04
C SER A 95 13.86 -11.35 7.41
N THR A 96 12.89 -11.88 6.65
CA THR A 96 12.29 -13.20 6.88
C THR A 96 13.30 -14.36 6.94
N PRO A 97 14.24 -14.54 5.97
CA PRO A 97 15.22 -15.62 6.04
C PRO A 97 16.19 -15.47 7.21
N VAL A 98 16.61 -14.25 7.57
CA VAL A 98 17.50 -13.98 8.70
C VAL A 98 16.88 -14.43 10.02
N ILE A 99 15.58 -14.22 10.18
CA ILE A 99 14.85 -14.64 11.39
C ILE A 99 14.65 -16.16 11.41
N ASN A 100 14.39 -16.77 10.26
CA ASN A 100 14.32 -18.23 10.16
C ASN A 100 15.66 -18.90 10.49
N GLU A 101 16.78 -18.34 10.05
CA GLU A 101 18.13 -18.83 10.41
C GLU A 101 18.39 -18.70 11.91
N ARG A 102 18.04 -17.56 12.52
CA ARG A 102 18.11 -17.38 13.98
C ARG A 102 17.26 -18.40 14.72
N LYS A 103 16.02 -18.63 14.29
CA LYS A 103 15.12 -19.64 14.87
C LYS A 103 15.73 -21.04 14.78
N ALA A 104 16.24 -21.43 13.62
CA ALA A 104 16.90 -22.72 13.42
C ALA A 104 18.13 -22.89 14.34
N SER A 105 18.92 -21.84 14.53
CA SER A 105 20.07 -21.85 15.46
C SER A 105 19.63 -22.01 16.93
N ILE A 106 18.56 -21.33 17.34
CA ILE A 106 18.00 -21.44 18.69
C ILE A 106 17.43 -22.86 18.91
N ASP A 107 16.69 -23.39 17.94
CA ASP A 107 16.14 -24.75 17.99
C ASP A 107 17.24 -25.82 18.13
N HIS A 108 18.37 -25.65 17.43
CA HIS A 108 19.54 -26.52 17.60
C HIS A 108 20.09 -26.45 19.02
N THR A 109 20.23 -25.24 19.56
CA THR A 109 20.73 -25.03 20.93
C THR A 109 19.81 -25.68 21.98
N ILE A 110 18.48 -25.55 21.81
CA ILE A 110 17.50 -26.22 22.69
C ILE A 110 17.65 -27.73 22.62
N LYS A 111 17.89 -28.29 21.43
CA LYS A 111 18.09 -29.72 21.26
C LYS A 111 19.34 -30.20 22.00
N ASP A 112 20.47 -29.53 21.82
CA ASP A 112 21.73 -29.88 22.47
C ASP A 112 21.61 -29.81 24.01
N GLN A 113 20.99 -28.75 24.53
CA GLN A 113 20.74 -28.59 25.96
C GLN A 113 19.83 -29.68 26.54
N LYS A 114 18.80 -30.11 25.79
CA LYS A 114 17.95 -31.23 26.20
C LYS A 114 18.72 -32.54 26.27
N GLU A 115 19.61 -32.79 25.32
CA GLU A 115 20.47 -33.99 25.34
C GLU A 115 21.42 -33.98 26.53
N GLU A 116 22.07 -32.84 26.80
CA GLU A 116 22.96 -32.67 27.95
C GLU A 116 22.21 -32.85 29.28
N TYR A 117 21.04 -32.23 29.43
CA TYR A 117 20.18 -32.40 30.59
C TYR A 117 19.83 -33.86 30.86
N ASN A 118 19.47 -34.61 29.80
CA ASN A 118 19.14 -36.02 29.92
C ASN A 118 20.36 -36.86 30.34
N LYS A 119 21.56 -36.54 29.85
CA LYS A 119 22.81 -37.19 30.28
C LYS A 119 23.08 -36.93 31.76
N LEU A 120 22.94 -35.68 32.23
CA LEU A 120 23.11 -35.32 33.64
C LEU A 120 22.09 -36.02 34.53
N LYS A 121 20.82 -36.09 34.10
CA LYS A 121 19.76 -36.80 34.81
C LYS A 121 20.07 -38.30 34.95
N PHE A 122 20.54 -38.94 33.87
CA PHE A 122 20.91 -40.34 33.89
C PHE A 122 22.11 -40.59 34.81
N SER A 123 23.19 -39.82 34.65
CA SER A 123 24.40 -39.92 35.48
C SER A 123 24.11 -39.74 36.97
N ARG A 124 23.27 -38.76 37.33
CA ARG A 124 22.84 -38.57 38.72
C ARG A 124 22.13 -39.79 39.27
N THR A 125 21.21 -40.37 38.50
CA THR A 125 20.44 -41.55 38.92
C THR A 125 21.35 -42.76 39.14
N GLU A 126 22.36 -42.94 38.29
CA GLU A 126 23.37 -43.97 38.42
C GLU A 126 24.23 -43.79 39.68
N LEU A 127 24.75 -42.57 39.91
CA LEU A 127 25.53 -42.24 41.12
C LEU A 127 24.72 -42.42 42.41
N GLU A 128 23.45 -41.99 42.44
CA GLU A 128 22.54 -42.20 43.57
C GLU A 128 22.30 -43.69 43.85
N THR A 129 22.26 -44.51 42.80
CA THR A 129 22.11 -45.97 42.93
C THR A 129 23.38 -46.61 43.52
N GLN A 130 24.56 -46.21 43.03
CA GLN A 130 25.85 -46.67 43.56
C GLN A 130 26.03 -46.26 45.03
N ASN A 131 25.66 -45.03 45.38
CA ASN A 131 25.74 -44.52 46.75
C ASN A 131 24.85 -45.34 47.70
N LYS A 132 23.60 -45.65 47.30
CA LYS A 132 22.70 -46.52 48.07
C LYS A 132 23.24 -47.94 48.27
N ALA A 133 23.94 -48.49 47.27
CA ALA A 133 24.57 -49.80 47.38
C ALA A 133 25.72 -49.76 48.40
N LEU A 134 26.62 -48.78 48.28
CA LEU A 134 27.72 -48.58 49.23
C LEU A 134 27.23 -48.35 50.66
N GLU A 135 26.14 -47.61 50.84
CA GLU A 135 25.56 -47.39 52.15
C GLU A 135 25.02 -48.69 52.80
N LYS A 136 24.52 -49.63 52.00
CA LYS A 136 24.16 -50.97 52.50
C LYS A 136 25.41 -51.76 52.90
N ASP A 137 26.46 -51.73 52.10
CA ASP A 137 27.70 -52.46 52.38
C ASP A 137 28.40 -51.93 53.64
N ILE A 138 28.43 -50.60 53.82
CA ILE A 138 28.93 -49.94 55.04
C ILE A 138 28.14 -50.42 56.26
N LYS A 139 26.80 -50.38 56.20
CA LYS A 139 25.95 -50.84 57.33
C LYS A 139 26.17 -52.32 57.66
N HIS A 140 26.36 -53.16 56.65
CA HIS A 140 26.63 -54.58 56.84
C HIS A 140 27.97 -54.81 57.55
N LEU A 141 29.03 -54.13 57.10
CA LEU A 141 30.35 -54.22 57.72
C LEU A 141 30.39 -53.61 59.13
N GLU A 142 29.69 -52.51 59.37
CA GLU A 142 29.54 -51.93 60.71
C GLU A 142 28.89 -52.94 61.68
N HIS A 143 27.84 -53.63 61.24
CA HIS A 143 27.20 -54.67 62.01
C HIS A 143 28.12 -55.89 62.25
N GLU A 144 28.85 -56.34 61.22
CA GLU A 144 29.80 -57.45 61.35
C GLU A 144 30.92 -57.12 62.35
N ILE A 145 31.50 -55.91 62.27
CA ILE A 145 32.53 -55.42 63.20
C ILE A 145 32.00 -55.32 64.62
N GLN A 146 30.75 -54.92 64.83
CA GLN A 146 30.13 -54.91 66.16
C GLN A 146 29.92 -56.32 66.71
N SER A 147 29.63 -57.29 65.84
CA SER A 147 29.36 -58.69 66.23
C SER A 147 30.61 -59.50 66.56
N LYS A 148 31.77 -59.17 65.96
CA LYS A 148 33.06 -59.82 66.22
C LYS A 148 33.85 -59.00 67.24
N GLN A 149 34.40 -59.64 68.28
CA GLN A 149 35.21 -58.93 69.29
C GLN A 149 36.32 -58.10 68.62
N ALA A 150 36.46 -56.84 69.06
CA ALA A 150 37.14 -55.75 68.34
C ALA A 150 38.62 -55.98 67.96
N SER A 151 39.26 -57.02 68.50
CA SER A 151 40.67 -57.38 68.27
C SER A 151 40.91 -58.17 66.98
N GLU A 152 39.91 -58.85 66.42
CA GLU A 152 40.07 -59.65 65.18
C GLU A 152 39.72 -58.87 63.90
N SER A 153 39.18 -57.64 64.03
CA SER A 153 38.55 -56.93 62.91
C SER A 153 39.43 -55.88 62.20
N LYS A 154 40.74 -55.85 62.42
CA LYS A 154 41.63 -54.82 61.84
C LYS A 154 41.47 -54.66 60.32
N PRO A 155 41.44 -55.75 59.53
CA PRO A 155 41.18 -55.68 58.08
C PRO A 155 39.77 -55.14 57.76
N ALA A 156 38.75 -55.54 58.53
CA ALA A 156 37.38 -55.07 58.35
C ALA A 156 37.22 -53.57 58.63
N LYS A 157 37.94 -53.02 59.61
CA LYS A 157 37.98 -51.58 59.89
C LYS A 157 38.64 -50.79 58.76
N GLU A 158 39.70 -51.31 58.17
CA GLU A 158 40.35 -50.71 56.99
C GLU A 158 39.43 -50.73 55.77
N SER A 159 38.74 -51.85 55.51
CA SER A 159 37.72 -51.94 54.46
C SER A 159 36.56 -50.97 54.69
N LEU A 160 36.05 -50.86 55.92
CA LEU A 160 35.01 -49.90 56.28
C LEU A 160 35.45 -48.45 56.00
N ASN A 161 36.68 -48.11 56.35
CA ASN A 161 37.21 -46.76 56.12
C ASN A 161 37.34 -46.46 54.62
N SER A 162 37.81 -47.43 53.83
CA SER A 162 37.86 -47.31 52.36
C SER A 162 36.48 -47.07 51.75
N LEU A 163 35.45 -47.80 52.21
CA LEU A 163 34.08 -47.61 51.74
C LEU A 163 33.49 -46.26 52.14
N LYS A 164 33.80 -45.75 53.35
CA LYS A 164 33.39 -44.40 53.79
C LYS A 164 34.00 -43.31 52.90
N VAL A 165 35.30 -43.40 52.60
CA VAL A 165 35.96 -42.48 51.67
C VAL A 165 35.32 -42.56 50.28
N ARG A 166 34.99 -43.77 49.79
CA ARG A 166 34.31 -43.93 48.50
C ARG A 166 32.90 -43.34 48.51
N LYS A 167 32.16 -43.47 49.63
CA LYS A 167 30.83 -42.88 49.81
C LYS A 167 30.89 -41.35 49.77
N GLU A 168 31.80 -40.74 50.53
CA GLU A 168 32.00 -39.28 50.54
C GLU A 168 32.34 -38.74 49.14
N HIS A 169 33.17 -39.48 48.39
CA HIS A 169 33.49 -39.13 47.01
C HIS A 169 32.27 -39.15 46.08
N LEU A 170 31.41 -40.19 46.17
CA LEU A 170 30.18 -40.24 45.38
C LEU A 170 29.17 -39.17 45.78
N GLU A 171 29.06 -38.84 47.05
CA GLU A 171 28.21 -37.73 47.52
C GLU A 171 28.65 -36.40 46.91
N ALA A 172 29.96 -36.15 46.86
CA ALA A 172 30.52 -34.97 46.19
C ALA A 172 30.24 -34.97 44.67
N GLU A 173 30.33 -36.12 43.99
CA GLU A 173 29.98 -36.24 42.57
C GLU A 173 28.48 -35.98 42.31
N ILE A 174 27.59 -36.50 43.16
CA ILE A 174 26.14 -36.25 43.06
C ILE A 174 25.84 -34.75 43.22
N GLU A 175 26.47 -34.08 44.18
CA GLU A 175 26.31 -32.64 44.37
C GLU A 175 26.77 -31.86 43.14
N LYS A 176 27.93 -32.22 42.58
CA LYS A 176 28.47 -31.58 41.37
C LYS A 176 27.54 -31.75 40.17
N VAL A 177 27.04 -32.97 39.91
CA VAL A 177 26.05 -33.22 38.84
C VAL A 177 24.75 -32.45 39.12
N GLY A 178 24.34 -32.34 40.37
CA GLY A 178 23.20 -31.52 40.80
C GLY A 178 23.35 -30.04 40.42
N LYS A 179 24.52 -29.44 40.67
CA LYS A 179 24.83 -28.05 40.29
C LYS A 179 24.80 -27.86 38.78
N HIS A 180 25.47 -28.71 38.02
CA HIS A 180 25.46 -28.63 36.55
C HIS A 180 24.05 -28.80 35.98
N LYS A 181 23.23 -29.68 36.56
CA LYS A 181 21.83 -29.84 36.15
C LYS A 181 21.04 -28.54 36.33
N GLN A 182 21.23 -27.86 37.47
CA GLN A 182 20.54 -26.60 37.77
C GLN A 182 20.99 -25.47 36.82
N GLU A 183 22.27 -25.42 36.48
CA GLU A 183 22.80 -24.50 35.48
C GLU A 183 22.20 -24.76 34.09
N ALA A 184 22.12 -26.02 33.66
CA ALA A 184 21.50 -26.42 32.40
C ALA A 184 19.99 -26.07 32.35
N GLU A 185 19.27 -26.25 33.45
CA GLU A 185 17.85 -25.83 33.57
C GLU A 185 17.72 -24.30 33.41
N GLY A 186 18.59 -23.53 34.06
CA GLY A 186 18.60 -22.06 33.95
C GLY A 186 18.87 -21.57 32.54
N GLN A 187 19.85 -22.18 31.85
CA GLN A 187 20.14 -21.87 30.45
C GLN A 187 18.95 -22.23 29.54
N GLY A 188 18.31 -23.39 29.75
CA GLY A 188 17.14 -23.81 28.98
C GLY A 188 15.95 -22.84 29.08
N ILE A 189 15.72 -22.26 30.27
CA ILE A 189 14.69 -21.21 30.46
C ILE A 189 15.03 -19.96 29.65
N SER A 190 16.30 -19.52 29.70
CA SER A 190 16.75 -18.35 28.95
C SER A 190 16.60 -18.52 27.44
N VAL A 191 17.01 -19.68 26.91
CA VAL A 191 16.91 -19.97 25.47
C VAL A 191 15.45 -20.10 25.03
N SER A 192 14.59 -20.72 25.85
CA SER A 192 13.15 -20.81 25.58
C SER A 192 12.48 -19.43 25.51
N LYS A 193 12.91 -18.50 26.37
CA LYS A 193 12.42 -17.11 26.33
C LYS A 193 12.85 -16.40 25.05
N ALA A 194 14.12 -16.54 24.66
CA ALA A 194 14.63 -15.97 23.41
C ALA A 194 13.89 -16.53 22.17
N LEU A 195 13.54 -17.81 22.17
CA LEU A 195 12.74 -18.41 21.11
C LEU A 195 11.34 -17.76 21.02
N ALA A 196 10.68 -17.55 22.15
CA ALA A 196 9.36 -16.92 22.19
C ALA A 196 9.40 -15.47 21.69
N GLU A 197 10.46 -14.72 22.00
CA GLU A 197 10.67 -13.36 21.49
C GLU A 197 10.85 -13.36 19.96
N VAL A 198 11.67 -14.27 19.43
CA VAL A 198 11.87 -14.44 17.98
C VAL A 198 10.57 -14.85 17.25
N ASP A 199 9.76 -15.71 17.85
CA ASP A 199 8.47 -16.11 17.29
C ASP A 199 7.47 -14.94 17.22
N GLU A 200 7.44 -14.06 18.23
CA GLU A 200 6.60 -12.86 18.20
C GLU A 200 7.10 -11.85 17.15
N GLU A 201 8.41 -11.64 17.04
CA GLU A 201 8.99 -10.81 15.98
C GLU A 201 8.59 -11.31 14.58
N PHE A 202 8.67 -12.63 14.35
CA PHE A 202 8.26 -13.24 13.10
C PHE A 202 6.75 -13.08 12.83
N SER A 203 5.92 -13.27 13.87
CA SER A 203 4.47 -13.06 13.80
C SER A 203 4.10 -11.63 13.43
N MET A 204 4.79 -10.64 14.00
CA MET A 204 4.60 -9.23 13.67
C MET A 204 5.01 -8.91 12.24
N LEU A 205 6.18 -9.38 11.80
CA LEU A 205 6.65 -9.17 10.42
C LEU A 205 5.72 -9.81 9.40
N ARG A 206 5.24 -11.03 9.66
CA ARG A 206 4.30 -11.71 8.77
C ARG A 206 2.97 -10.97 8.65
N ARG A 207 2.42 -10.49 9.78
CA ARG A 207 1.21 -9.64 9.78
C ARG A 207 1.44 -8.33 9.03
N GLY A 208 2.63 -7.73 9.16
CA GLY A 208 3.03 -6.53 8.43
C GLY A 208 3.09 -6.76 6.92
N LEU A 209 3.73 -7.85 6.50
CA LEU A 209 3.84 -8.25 5.09
C LEU A 209 2.48 -8.46 4.46
N GLU A 210 1.60 -9.23 5.10
CA GLU A 210 0.27 -9.53 4.58
C GLU A 210 -0.58 -8.26 4.40
N LYS A 211 -0.47 -7.29 5.32
CA LYS A 211 -1.12 -5.99 5.19
C LYS A 211 -0.55 -5.18 4.02
N ALA A 212 0.77 -5.15 3.88
CA ALA A 212 1.44 -4.42 2.80
C ALA A 212 1.09 -5.02 1.42
N GLU A 213 1.07 -6.35 1.29
CA GLU A 213 0.66 -7.06 0.07
C GLU A 213 -0.80 -6.77 -0.28
N LYS A 214 -1.72 -6.89 0.69
CA LYS A 214 -3.14 -6.57 0.48
C LYS A 214 -3.36 -5.14 0.01
N GLU A 215 -2.67 -4.17 0.63
CA GLU A 215 -2.80 -2.77 0.26
C GLU A 215 -2.16 -2.48 -1.10
N HIS A 216 -1.01 -3.08 -1.39
CA HIS A 216 -0.38 -2.99 -2.69
C HIS A 216 -1.29 -3.55 -3.81
N ASP A 217 -1.93 -4.70 -3.59
CA ASP A 217 -2.87 -5.28 -4.54
C ASP A 217 -4.12 -4.41 -4.70
N ARG A 218 -4.66 -3.88 -3.60
CA ARG A 218 -5.76 -2.91 -3.63
C ARG A 218 -5.39 -1.68 -4.47
N LEU A 219 -4.22 -1.11 -4.27
CA LEU A 219 -3.73 0.07 -5.01
C LEU A 219 -3.51 -0.23 -6.50
N LYS A 220 -3.05 -1.44 -6.85
CA LYS A 220 -2.97 -1.89 -8.25
C LYS A 220 -4.36 -1.97 -8.90
N LEU A 221 -5.35 -2.53 -8.18
CA LEU A 221 -6.74 -2.64 -8.65
C LEU A 221 -7.42 -1.28 -8.82
N VAL A 222 -7.30 -0.39 -7.83
CA VAL A 222 -7.86 0.98 -7.91
C VAL A 222 -7.15 1.79 -9.00
N GLY A 223 -5.83 1.65 -9.11
CA GLY A 223 -5.02 2.30 -10.14
C GLY A 223 -5.37 1.88 -11.57
N SER A 224 -5.98 0.71 -11.79
CA SER A 224 -6.38 0.23 -13.11
C SER A 224 -7.90 0.37 -13.36
N GLY A 225 -8.73 0.13 -12.35
CA GLY A 225 -10.20 0.21 -12.45
C GLY A 225 -10.75 1.64 -12.54
N ASP A 226 -10.33 2.55 -11.66
CA ASP A 226 -10.86 3.92 -11.63
C ASP A 226 -10.35 4.77 -12.80
N ARG A 227 -9.13 4.49 -13.28
CA ARG A 227 -8.55 5.18 -14.45
C ARG A 227 -9.30 4.82 -15.73
N LEU A 228 -9.71 3.57 -15.92
CA LEU A 228 -10.46 3.14 -17.11
C LEU A 228 -11.95 3.47 -17.05
N ALA A 229 -12.59 3.34 -15.88
CA ALA A 229 -14.02 3.61 -15.72
C ALA A 229 -14.36 5.11 -15.81
N SER A 230 -13.54 5.99 -15.19
CA SER A 230 -13.75 7.44 -15.27
C SER A 230 -13.40 8.01 -16.65
N PHE A 231 -12.35 7.50 -17.29
CA PHE A 231 -11.99 7.92 -18.65
C PHE A 231 -13.04 7.48 -19.68
N GLY A 232 -13.54 6.24 -19.59
CA GLY A 232 -14.57 5.73 -20.50
C GLY A 232 -15.90 6.48 -20.39
N SER A 233 -16.31 6.89 -19.18
CA SER A 233 -17.55 7.64 -18.97
C SER A 233 -17.43 9.11 -19.38
N GLU A 234 -16.31 9.77 -19.09
CA GLU A 234 -16.05 11.16 -19.49
C GLU A 234 -15.88 11.29 -21.02
N VAL A 235 -15.15 10.36 -21.65
CA VAL A 235 -15.02 10.32 -23.12
C VAL A 235 -16.37 10.07 -23.79
N LYS A 236 -17.21 9.20 -23.22
CA LYS A 236 -18.56 8.93 -23.74
C LYS A 236 -19.49 10.14 -23.59
N GLN A 237 -19.44 10.83 -22.45
CA GLN A 237 -20.19 12.09 -22.27
C GLN A 237 -19.72 13.18 -23.24
N MET A 238 -18.41 13.31 -23.45
CA MET A 238 -17.87 14.27 -24.43
C MET A 238 -18.25 13.89 -25.87
N ALA A 239 -18.20 12.62 -26.24
CA ALA A 239 -18.64 12.13 -27.54
C ALA A 239 -20.14 12.36 -27.78
N ASP A 240 -20.97 12.22 -26.74
CA ASP A 240 -22.41 12.54 -26.77
C ASP A 240 -22.66 14.04 -26.93
N ILE A 241 -21.90 14.89 -26.22
CA ILE A 241 -21.99 16.35 -26.35
C ILE A 241 -21.60 16.79 -27.77
N ILE A 242 -20.50 16.24 -28.30
CA ILE A 242 -20.03 16.53 -29.67
C ILE A 242 -21.03 16.02 -30.72
N SER A 243 -21.58 14.81 -30.55
CA SER A 243 -22.57 14.22 -31.47
C SER A 243 -23.91 14.95 -31.46
N ARG A 244 -24.42 15.34 -30.28
CA ARG A 244 -25.64 16.17 -30.19
C ARG A 244 -25.43 17.52 -30.86
N ASN A 245 -24.25 18.10 -30.72
CA ASN A 245 -23.90 19.34 -31.42
C ASN A 245 -23.78 19.12 -32.94
N HIS A 246 -23.15 18.04 -33.42
CA HIS A 246 -23.06 17.71 -34.84
C HIS A 246 -24.41 17.41 -35.50
N SER A 247 -25.35 16.76 -34.81
CA SER A 247 -26.70 16.48 -35.34
C SER A 247 -27.51 17.76 -35.60
N ARG A 248 -27.31 18.81 -34.81
CA ARG A 248 -27.94 20.12 -35.00
C ARG A 248 -27.36 20.91 -36.18
N PHE A 249 -26.22 20.48 -36.72
CA PHE A 249 -25.54 21.14 -37.84
C PHE A 249 -25.96 20.59 -39.23
N ARG A 250 -26.71 19.48 -39.33
CA ARG A 250 -27.23 18.95 -40.61
C ARG A 250 -28.72 19.20 -40.83
N GLY A 251 -29.33 20.11 -40.08
CA GLY A 251 -30.60 20.71 -40.47
C GLY A 251 -30.36 21.77 -41.53
N THR A 252 -30.08 21.37 -42.77
CA THR A 252 -30.25 22.28 -43.92
C THR A 252 -31.71 22.76 -43.89
N PRO A 253 -31.99 24.08 -43.92
CA PRO A 253 -33.36 24.56 -44.06
C PRO A 253 -33.98 23.93 -45.32
N PRO A 254 -35.27 23.56 -45.31
CA PRO A 254 -35.93 23.14 -46.54
C PRO A 254 -35.82 24.29 -47.53
N ILE A 255 -35.11 24.04 -48.64
CA ILE A 255 -35.18 24.91 -49.80
C ILE A 255 -36.51 24.56 -50.47
N GLY A 256 -37.46 25.48 -50.41
CA GLY A 256 -38.59 25.49 -51.32
C GLY A 256 -39.69 26.49 -50.94
N PRO A 257 -40.61 26.75 -51.86
CA PRO A 257 -40.50 26.66 -53.33
C PRO A 257 -39.84 27.91 -53.94
#